data_AF-A0AA39X3B1-F1
#
_entry.id   AF-A0AA39X3B1-F1
#
_cell.length_a   1.000
_cell.length_b   1.000
_cell.length_c   1.000
_cell.angle_alpha   90.00
_cell.angle_beta   90.00
_cell.angle_gamma   90.00
#
_symmetry.space_group_name_H-M   'P 1'
#
loop_
_entity.id
_entity.type
_entity.pdbx_description
1 polymer ?
#
loop_
_entity_poly.entity_id
_entity_poly.type
_entity_poly.pdbx_seq_one_letter_code
_entity_poly.pdbx_strand_id
1 'polypeptide(L)'
;MALLANRTIPLLRGAKLTTFSSSLVDAKNKVPEHQRMYQAAYRNHTRLWKISPRSNIMMTPYLVLMWGTFGACMYGMGRKVLGYNTWFSKE
;
A
#
# COMPACT_ATOMS: atom_id res chain seq x y z
N MET A 1 23.13 -42.95 -20.88
CA MET A 1 22.51 -43.52 -19.66
C MET A 1 23.49 -43.37 -18.50
N ALA A 2 23.50 -42.20 -17.85
CA ALA A 2 24.36 -41.89 -16.71
C ALA A 2 23.47 -41.53 -15.50
N LEU A 3 23.25 -42.54 -14.66
CA LEU A 3 22.86 -42.35 -13.26
C LEU A 3 24.09 -41.85 -12.49
N LEU A 4 23.86 -41.08 -11.42
CA LEU A 4 24.81 -40.58 -10.40
C LEU A 4 25.36 -39.16 -10.64
N ALA A 5 24.59 -38.15 -10.23
CA ALA A 5 25.16 -37.02 -9.51
C ALA A 5 24.05 -36.20 -8.81
N ASN A 6 24.04 -36.30 -7.48
CA ASN A 6 23.72 -35.18 -6.60
C ASN A 6 22.23 -34.89 -6.32
N ARG A 7 21.56 -35.90 -5.76
CA ARG A 7 20.66 -35.64 -4.63
C ARG A 7 21.48 -34.98 -3.50
N THR A 8 20.80 -34.10 -2.75
CA THR A 8 21.20 -33.50 -1.45
C THR A 8 22.25 -32.38 -1.48
N ILE A 9 21.78 -31.14 -1.70
CA ILE A 9 22.43 -29.96 -1.13
C ILE A 9 22.25 -30.05 0.39
N PRO A 10 23.32 -30.15 1.20
CA PRO A 10 23.20 -30.21 2.64
C PRO A 10 22.78 -28.83 3.19
N LEU A 11 21.64 -28.85 3.87
CA LEU A 11 21.10 -27.75 4.67
C LEU A 11 22.17 -27.26 5.66
N LEU A 12 22.70 -26.05 5.45
CA LEU A 12 23.47 -25.33 6.47
C LEU A 12 22.52 -24.86 7.58
N ARG A 13 22.02 -25.83 8.34
CA ARG A 13 21.37 -25.69 9.62
C ARG A 13 22.46 -25.43 10.66
N GLY A 14 22.85 -24.17 10.91
CA GLY A 14 23.77 -23.93 12.03
C GLY A 14 24.51 -22.60 12.19
N ALA A 15 24.44 -21.63 11.28
CA ALA A 15 25.08 -20.34 11.54
C ALA A 15 24.19 -19.49 12.49
N LYS A 16 24.38 -19.65 13.80
CA LYS A 16 23.91 -18.67 14.80
C LYS A 16 24.68 -17.36 14.56
N LEU A 17 24.09 -16.46 13.78
CA LEU A 17 24.51 -15.06 13.73
C LEU A 17 24.37 -14.49 15.14
N THR A 18 25.51 -14.13 15.71
CA THR A 18 25.67 -13.44 16.98
C THR A 18 24.76 -12.21 17.02
N THR A 19 23.88 -12.18 18.02
CA THR A 19 22.94 -11.09 18.32
C THR A 19 23.70 -9.81 18.62
N PHE A 20 23.67 -8.84 17.70
CA PHE A 20 23.96 -7.45 18.03
C PHE A 20 22.73 -6.91 18.76
N SER A 21 22.68 -7.12 20.08
CA SER A 21 21.66 -6.54 20.95
C SER A 21 21.90 -5.04 21.02
N SER A 22 21.00 -4.28 20.43
CA SER A 22 20.74 -2.91 20.87
C SER A 22 19.38 -2.94 21.58
N SER A 23 19.22 -2.21 22.67
CA SER A 23 18.00 -2.25 23.50
C SER A 23 16.91 -1.25 23.06
N LEU A 24 17.13 -0.51 21.97
CA LEU A 24 16.08 0.05 21.09
C LEU A 24 15.56 -1.00 20.08
N VAL A 25 16.15 -2.19 20.13
CA VAL A 25 16.33 -3.19 19.07
C VAL A 25 16.01 -4.59 19.67
N ASP A 26 15.04 -4.63 20.59
CA ASP A 26 14.39 -5.88 21.05
C ASP A 26 12.87 -5.89 20.74
N ALA A 27 12.46 -5.12 19.72
CA ALA A 27 11.13 -5.26 19.15
C ALA A 27 11.09 -6.54 18.30
N LYS A 28 10.11 -7.43 18.55
CA LYS A 28 9.88 -8.62 17.73
C LYS A 28 9.94 -8.23 16.25
N ASN A 29 10.79 -8.91 15.48
CA ASN A 29 10.88 -8.68 14.04
C ASN A 29 9.52 -8.92 13.37
N LYS A 30 8.86 -7.86 12.92
CA LYS A 30 7.56 -7.90 12.24
C LYS A 30 7.68 -8.11 10.73
N VAL A 31 8.89 -8.09 10.16
CA VAL A 31 9.11 -8.24 8.71
C VAL A 31 8.49 -9.55 8.19
N PRO A 32 8.68 -10.73 8.83
CA PRO A 32 8.05 -11.96 8.36
C PRO A 32 6.52 -11.93 8.43
N GLU A 33 5.95 -11.24 9.43
CA GLU A 33 4.50 -11.07 9.56
C GLU A 33 3.94 -10.22 8.42
N HIS A 34 4.58 -9.09 8.12
CA HIS A 34 4.23 -8.24 6.99
C HIS A 34 4.43 -8.95 5.65
N GLN A 35 5.54 -9.68 5.47
CA GLN A 35 5.78 -10.46 4.25
C GLN A 35 4.69 -11.51 4.02
N ARG A 36 4.27 -12.24 5.06
CA ARG A 36 3.13 -13.19 4.96
C ARG A 36 1.83 -12.48 4.58
N MET A 37 1.55 -11.32 5.17
CA MET A 37 0.37 -10.51 4.87
C MET A 37 0.36 -10.07 3.40
N TYR A 38 1.48 -9.52 2.90
CA TYR A 38 1.59 -9.07 1.51
C TYR A 38 1.57 -10.23 0.51
N GLN A 39 2.19 -11.36 0.84
CA GLN A 39 2.14 -12.56 -0.01
C GLN A 39 0.73 -13.17 -0.06
N ALA A 40 0.00 -13.20 1.05
CA ALA A 40 -1.41 -13.63 1.07
C ALA A 40 -2.30 -12.68 0.25
N ALA A 41 -2.07 -11.38 0.37
CA ALA A 41 -2.77 -10.36 -0.39
C ALA A 41 -2.47 -10.40 -1.91
N TYR A 42 -1.23 -10.77 -2.27
CA TYR A 42 -0.81 -11.01 -3.66
C TYR A 42 -1.52 -12.23 -4.26
N ARG A 43 -1.63 -13.33 -3.50
CA ARG A 43 -2.41 -14.51 -3.90
C ARG A 43 -3.89 -14.19 -4.11
N ASN A 44 -4.43 -13.26 -3.31
CA ASN A 44 -5.80 -12.79 -3.45
C ASN A 44 -5.96 -11.65 -4.48
N HIS A 45 -4.90 -11.35 -5.25
CA HIS A 45 -4.85 -10.29 -6.27
C HIS A 45 -5.40 -8.92 -5.81
N THR A 46 -5.20 -8.60 -4.54
CA THR A 46 -5.65 -7.33 -3.98
C THR A 46 -4.63 -6.22 -4.31
N ARG A 47 -5.12 -5.03 -4.67
CA ARG A 47 -4.25 -3.88 -5.00
C ARG A 47 -3.45 -3.45 -3.77
N LEU A 48 -2.18 -3.09 -3.97
CA LEU A 48 -1.24 -2.72 -2.89
C LEU A 48 -1.82 -1.68 -1.93
N TRP A 49 -2.49 -0.65 -2.45
CA TRP A 49 -3.11 0.42 -1.66
C TRP A 49 -4.40 0.01 -0.93
N LYS A 50 -4.84 -1.26 -1.01
CA LYS A 50 -5.99 -1.82 -0.30
C LYS A 50 -5.62 -2.93 0.68
N ILE A 51 -4.34 -3.35 0.73
CA ILE A 51 -3.90 -4.55 1.46
C ILE A 51 -4.05 -4.38 2.97
N SER A 52 -3.67 -3.22 3.50
CA SER A 52 -3.76 -2.96 4.93
C SER A 52 -5.16 -2.47 5.31
N PRO A 53 -5.75 -2.94 6.43
CA PRO A 53 -7.06 -2.47 6.90
C PRO A 53 -7.06 -0.96 7.16
N ARG A 54 -5.93 -0.39 7.59
CA ARG A 54 -5.76 1.06 7.76
C ARG A 54 -5.74 1.82 6.42
N SER A 55 -5.31 1.17 5.35
CA SER A 55 -5.15 1.79 4.03
C SER A 55 -6.48 2.30 3.49
N ASN A 56 -7.57 1.54 3.68
CA ASN A 56 -8.90 1.95 3.21
C ASN A 56 -9.40 3.20 3.98
N ILE A 57 -9.16 3.27 5.29
CA ILE A 57 -9.59 4.41 6.12
C ILE A 57 -8.91 5.71 5.68
N MET A 58 -7.65 5.64 5.24
CA MET A 58 -6.92 6.81 4.75
C MET A 58 -7.23 7.15 3.29
N MET A 59 -7.52 6.13 2.48
CA MET A 59 -7.84 6.32 1.07
C MET A 59 -9.21 6.97 0.87
N THR A 60 -10.19 6.64 1.72
CA THR A 60 -11.56 7.20 1.62
C THR A 60 -11.61 8.74 1.65
N PRO A 61 -11.04 9.44 2.64
CA PRO A 61 -11.08 10.90 2.65
C PRO A 61 -10.30 11.52 1.49
N TYR A 62 -9.16 10.92 1.10
CA TYR A 62 -8.40 11.38 -0.06
C TYR A 62 -9.23 11.31 -1.35
N LEU A 63 -9.93 10.20 -1.57
CA LEU A 63 -10.76 10.01 -2.76
C LEU A 63 -11.96 10.98 -2.78
N VAL A 64 -12.61 11.20 -1.63
CA VAL A 64 -13.73 12.15 -1.51
C VAL A 64 -13.28 13.58 -1.78
N LEU A 65 -12.15 14.00 -1.22
CA LEU A 65 -11.62 15.35 -1.44
C LEU A 65 -11.19 15.55 -2.89
N MET A 66 -10.51 14.56 -3.48
CA MET A 66 -10.06 14.65 -4.87
C MET A 66 -11.24 14.75 -5.84
N TRP A 67 -12.25 13.88 -5.72
CA TRP A 67 -13.43 13.95 -6.59
C TRP A 67 -14.32 15.16 -6.27
N GLY A 68 -14.41 15.56 -5.00
CA GLY A 68 -15.15 16.75 -4.59
C GLY A 68 -14.55 18.02 -5.18
N THR A 69 -13.22 18.19 -5.10
CA THR A 69 -12.52 19.33 -5.71
C THR A 69 -12.56 19.28 -7.22
N PHE A 70 -12.41 18.10 -7.84
CA PHE A 70 -12.57 17.96 -9.29
C PHE A 70 -13.97 18.38 -9.77
N GLY A 71 -15.02 17.94 -9.07
CA GLY A 71 -16.40 18.35 -9.35
C GLY A 71 -16.62 19.85 -9.16
N ALA A 72 -16.06 20.43 -8.09
CA ALA A 72 -16.12 21.86 -7.83
C ALA A 72 -15.40 22.68 -8.93
N CYS A 73 -14.24 22.22 -9.39
CA CYS A 73 -13.51 22.84 -10.50
C CYS A 73 -14.30 22.75 -11.82
N MET A 74 -14.89 21.60 -12.13
CA MET A 74 -15.75 21.42 -13.30
C MET A 74 -16.99 22.33 -13.24
N TYR A 75 -17.60 22.51 -12.06
CA TYR A 75 -18.71 23.44 -11.86
C TYR A 75 -18.29 24.90 -12.06
N GLY A 76 -17.17 25.33 -11.45
CA GLY A 76 -16.63 26.67 -11.64
C GLY A 76 -16.24 26.96 -13.09
N MET A 77 -15.67 25.97 -13.78
CA MET A 77 -15.34 26.05 -15.21
C MET A 77 -16.60 26.11 -16.07
N GLY A 78 -17.59 25.25 -15.84
CA GLY A 78 -18.86 25.25 -16.57
C GLY A 78 -19.60 26.58 -16.45
N ARG A 79 -19.65 27.16 -15.25
CA ARG A 79 -20.23 28.49 -15.03
C ARG A 79 -19.47 29.59 -15.77
N LYS A 80 -18.14 29.52 -15.83
CA LYS A 80 -17.32 30.47 -16.62
C LYS A 80 -17.56 30.34 -18.12
N VAL A 81 -17.69 29.12 -18.65
CA VAL A 81 -17.99 28.89 -20.08
C VAL A 81 -19.35 29.48 -20.46
N LEU A 82 -20.35 29.36 -19.57
CA LEU A 82 -21.68 29.91 -19.78
C LEU A 82 -21.80 31.43 -19.48
N GLY A 83 -20.68 32.11 -19.19
CA GLY A 83 -20.65 33.56 -18.95
C GLY A 83 -21.17 34.03 -17.58
N TYR A 84 -21.51 33.09 -16.68
CA TYR A 84 -21.95 33.41 -15.33
C TYR A 84 -20.76 33.76 -14.43
N ASN A 85 -20.39 35.04 -14.40
CA ASN A 85 -19.26 35.56 -13.64
C ASN A 85 -19.58 35.86 -12.16
N THR A 86 -20.85 35.91 -11.76
CA THR A 86 -21.28 36.24 -10.39
C THR A 86 -21.74 34.98 -9.62
N TRP A 87 -21.34 34.86 -8.36
CA TRP A 87 -21.73 33.76 -7.46
C TRP A 87 -23.05 34.00 -6.75
N PHE A 88 -23.35 35.27 -6.48
CA PHE A 88 -24.61 35.73 -5.92
C PHE A 88 -25.36 36.46 -7.02
N SER A 89 -26.63 36.10 -7.25
CA SER A 89 -27.53 36.91 -8.05
C SER A 89 -27.54 38.32 -7.47
N LYS A 90 -27.41 39.32 -8.34
CA LYS A 90 -27.70 40.69 -7.95
C LYS A 90 -29.21 40.73 -7.65
N GLU A 91 -29.57 41.22 -6.47
CA GLU A 91 -30.98 41.52 -6.17
C GLU A 91 -31.59 42.41 -7.26
#